data_AF-A0A6B0WB14-F1
#
_entry.id   AF-A0A6B0WB14-F1
#
_cell.length_a   1.000
_cell.length_b   1.000
_cell.length_c   1.000
_cell.angle_alpha   90.00
_cell.angle_beta   90.00
_cell.angle_gamma   90.00
#
_symmetry.space_group_name_H-M   'P 1'
#
loop_
_entity.id
_entity.type
_entity.pdbx_description
1 polymer ?
#
loop_
_entity_poly.entity_id
_entity_poly.type
_entity_poly.pdbx_seq_one_letter_code
_entity_poly.pdbx_strand_id
1 'polypeptide(L)'
;MLARSGGGRPPARGCPARRCRDGAAPPTVRACGERTMDVKRIDRIGMAVADLEPHVALLEGLFGFATTRRTRDDAAGVERALMAVPDTPDIEWEVAAPTRPDSYLQRFIDGPLGPGLHYVRMRVPSLSAAVEDLRAAGIEPRSEQAGTPERPVEEALMHGHGFQFRIRGPGGPEPRSGPPPAREGAVGITAIDHLGHAHGDCDELAGWYRRVFGMRSLGRVTTSEFVQVVMETATGQLRWETMHPADDASFVARFLERRGPAMHHIAFKVAEWDAAVSACVAHGLQPFRESTGATDDGARWADGFIHPRQTGGVLVQFFWEERPGIWGRTS
;
A
#
# COMPACT_ATOMS: atom_id res chain seq x y z
N MET A 1 -36.72 48.31 -24.01
CA MET A 1 -37.91 47.74 -23.33
C MET A 1 -38.24 46.44 -24.08
N LEU A 2 -38.07 45.22 -23.59
CA LEU A 2 -37.69 44.61 -22.31
C LEU A 2 -36.96 43.30 -22.67
N ALA A 3 -35.83 43.02 -21.99
CA ALA A 3 -35.07 41.78 -22.12
C ALA A 3 -35.74 40.64 -21.33
N ARG A 4 -35.74 39.43 -21.90
CA ARG A 4 -36.21 38.20 -21.23
C ARG A 4 -35.11 37.65 -20.31
N SER A 5 -35.48 37.41 -19.05
CA SER A 5 -34.67 36.86 -17.98
C SER A 5 -34.48 35.34 -18.11
N GLY A 6 -33.22 34.91 -18.07
CA GLY A 6 -32.84 33.51 -17.87
C GLY A 6 -32.79 33.18 -16.37
N GLY A 7 -33.48 32.12 -15.97
CA GLY A 7 -33.48 31.61 -14.59
C GLY A 7 -32.15 30.93 -14.24
N GLY A 8 -31.41 31.53 -13.32
CA GLY A 8 -30.20 30.95 -12.73
C GLY A 8 -30.54 29.98 -11.59
N ARG A 9 -29.94 28.79 -11.65
CA ARG A 9 -29.95 27.76 -10.60
C ARG A 9 -29.06 28.22 -9.43
N PRO A 10 -29.44 28.05 -8.15
CA PRO A 10 -28.63 28.51 -7.04
C PRO A 10 -27.38 27.62 -6.86
N PRO A 11 -26.23 28.16 -6.42
CA PRO A 11 -25.03 27.39 -6.18
C PRO A 11 -25.20 26.46 -4.97
N ALA A 12 -24.65 25.25 -5.09
CA ALA A 12 -24.58 24.26 -4.02
C ALA A 12 -23.74 24.79 -2.86
N ARG A 13 -24.24 24.60 -1.64
CA ARG A 13 -23.57 25.01 -0.40
C ARG A 13 -22.31 24.14 -0.20
N GLY A 14 -21.14 24.76 -0.28
CA GLY A 14 -19.86 24.12 0.02
C GLY A 14 -19.75 23.76 1.50
N CYS A 15 -19.20 22.58 1.77
CA CYS A 15 -18.81 22.14 3.10
C CYS A 15 -17.58 22.95 3.55
N PRO A 16 -17.54 23.57 4.74
CA PRO A 16 -16.39 24.39 5.12
C PRO A 16 -15.18 23.50 5.44
N ALA A 17 -14.08 23.73 4.73
CA ALA A 17 -12.76 23.21 5.06
C ALA A 17 -12.40 23.58 6.51
N ARG A 18 -12.32 22.57 7.39
CA ARG A 18 -11.81 22.77 8.75
C ARG A 18 -10.29 22.92 8.64
N ARG A 19 -9.77 24.11 8.95
CA ARG A 19 -8.34 24.31 9.18
C ARG A 19 -7.90 23.42 10.34
N CYS A 20 -7.02 22.45 10.09
CA CYS A 20 -6.31 21.74 11.14
C CYS A 20 -5.45 22.76 11.90
N ARG A 21 -5.66 22.87 13.21
CA ARG A 21 -4.85 23.74 14.08
C ARG A 21 -3.50 23.05 14.31
N ASP A 22 -2.43 23.82 14.17
CA ASP A 22 -1.07 23.45 14.59
C ASP A 22 -1.07 23.18 16.10
N GLY A 23 -1.09 21.90 16.46
CA GLY A 23 -0.96 21.43 17.84
C GLY A 23 0.14 20.39 17.89
N ALA A 24 1.19 20.69 18.66
CA ALA A 24 2.28 19.76 18.94
C ALA A 24 1.72 18.38 19.36
N ALA A 25 2.28 17.31 18.78
CA ALA A 25 1.88 15.94 19.08
C ALA A 25 2.01 15.66 20.58
N PRO A 26 0.96 15.20 21.28
CA PRO A 26 1.10 14.82 22.67
C PRO A 26 1.99 13.57 22.77
N PRO A 27 2.79 13.43 23.84
CA PRO A 27 3.56 12.22 24.08
C PRO A 27 2.59 11.04 24.24
N THR A 28 2.77 9.99 23.44
CA THR A 28 1.91 8.79 23.44
C THR A 28 2.25 7.90 24.62
N VAL A 29 1.75 8.26 25.81
CA VAL A 29 1.64 7.31 26.92
C VAL A 29 0.50 6.35 26.60
N ARG A 30 0.79 5.04 26.56
CA ARG A 30 -0.24 3.99 26.47
C ARG A 30 -1.31 4.24 27.53
N ALA A 31 -2.55 4.49 27.13
CA ALA A 31 -3.65 4.43 28.08
C ALA A 31 -3.75 2.98 28.58
N CYS A 32 -3.75 2.79 29.89
CA CYS A 32 -3.90 1.47 30.49
C CYS A 32 -5.28 0.90 30.07
N GLY A 33 -5.28 -0.13 29.22
CA GLY A 33 -6.51 -0.84 28.80
C GLY A 33 -6.90 -0.74 27.32
N GLU A 34 -6.22 0.05 26.48
CA GLU A 34 -6.47 0.02 25.03
C GLU A 34 -5.93 -1.29 24.42
N ARG A 35 -6.85 -2.16 23.97
CA ARG A 35 -6.51 -3.40 23.25
C ARG A 35 -6.25 -3.06 21.77
N THR A 36 -5.06 -3.40 21.29
CA THR A 36 -4.69 -3.34 19.86
C THR A 36 -4.37 -4.74 19.38
N MET A 37 -4.61 -5.02 18.11
CA MET A 37 -4.30 -6.33 17.53
C MET A 37 -2.80 -6.66 17.64
N ASP A 38 -2.47 -7.86 18.12
CA ASP A 38 -1.09 -8.37 18.17
C ASP A 38 -0.66 -8.90 16.80
N VAL A 39 -0.19 -8.00 15.93
CA VAL A 39 0.36 -8.35 14.61
C VAL A 39 1.78 -8.86 14.76
N LYS A 40 2.04 -10.10 14.28
CA LYS A 40 3.37 -10.72 14.28
C LYS A 40 4.19 -10.38 13.06
N ARG A 41 3.56 -10.27 11.89
CA ARG A 41 4.16 -9.80 10.64
C ARG A 41 3.10 -9.54 9.59
N ILE A 42 3.46 -8.74 8.60
CA ILE A 42 2.83 -8.71 7.29
C ILE A 42 3.54 -9.78 6.46
N ASP A 43 2.79 -10.68 5.84
CA ASP A 43 3.39 -11.76 5.05
C ASP A 43 2.97 -11.77 3.59
N ARG A 44 2.03 -10.90 3.21
CA ARG A 44 1.59 -10.80 1.83
C ARG A 44 1.13 -9.39 1.48
N ILE A 45 1.50 -8.96 0.29
CA ILE A 45 0.90 -7.82 -0.40
C ILE A 45 0.24 -8.36 -1.66
N GLY A 46 -1.08 -8.16 -1.75
CA GLY A 46 -1.89 -8.63 -2.87
C GLY A 46 -2.21 -7.50 -3.83
N MET A 47 -2.05 -7.78 -5.11
CA MET A 47 -2.33 -6.88 -6.22
C MET A 47 -3.31 -7.53 -7.20
N ALA A 48 -4.32 -6.78 -7.63
CA ALA A 48 -5.27 -7.19 -8.65
C ALA A 48 -4.88 -6.56 -10.00
N VAL A 49 -4.81 -7.38 -11.05
CA VAL A 49 -4.48 -6.95 -12.41
C VAL A 49 -5.47 -7.53 -13.41
N ALA A 50 -5.59 -6.87 -14.57
CA ALA A 50 -6.47 -7.34 -15.63
C ALA A 50 -5.96 -8.62 -16.30
N ASP A 51 -4.63 -8.78 -16.43
CA ASP A 51 -3.98 -9.93 -17.05
C ASP A 51 -2.78 -10.36 -16.22
N LEU A 52 -2.71 -11.65 -15.88
CA LEU A 52 -1.70 -12.21 -14.99
C LEU A 52 -0.33 -12.25 -15.66
N GLU A 53 -0.24 -12.75 -16.90
CA GLU A 53 1.04 -13.12 -17.50
C GLU A 53 1.93 -11.92 -17.84
N PRO A 54 1.43 -10.84 -18.49
CA PRO A 54 2.24 -9.66 -18.75
C PRO A 54 2.74 -9.01 -17.46
N HIS A 55 1.94 -9.06 -16.40
CA HIS A 55 2.33 -8.46 -15.12
C HIS A 55 3.36 -9.30 -14.37
N VAL A 56 3.20 -10.63 -14.35
CA VAL A 56 4.23 -11.52 -13.82
C VAL A 56 5.54 -11.34 -14.59
N ALA A 57 5.50 -11.28 -15.92
CA ALA A 57 6.69 -11.05 -16.74
C ALA A 57 7.39 -9.71 -16.42
N LEU A 58 6.62 -8.64 -16.18
CA LEU A 58 7.16 -7.36 -15.73
C LEU A 58 7.86 -7.48 -14.38
N LEU A 59 7.20 -8.10 -13.39
CA LEU A 59 7.76 -8.24 -12.05
C LEU A 59 9.00 -9.14 -12.02
N GLU A 60 8.99 -10.23 -12.78
CA GLU A 60 10.16 -11.10 -12.88
C GLU A 60 11.30 -10.44 -13.67
N GLY A 61 11.00 -9.73 -14.75
CA GLY A 61 11.98 -9.07 -15.60
C GLY A 61 12.62 -7.85 -14.93
N LEU A 62 11.80 -6.82 -14.66
CA LEU A 62 12.26 -5.53 -14.18
C LEU A 62 12.49 -5.52 -12.66
N PHE A 63 11.58 -6.09 -11.88
CA PHE A 63 11.64 -6.03 -10.41
C PHE A 63 12.46 -7.18 -9.80
N GLY A 64 12.86 -8.18 -10.58
CA GLY A 64 13.64 -9.32 -10.12
C GLY A 64 12.86 -10.28 -9.22
N PHE A 65 11.52 -10.23 -9.22
CA PHE A 65 10.70 -11.16 -8.44
C PHE A 65 10.83 -12.57 -9.02
N ALA A 66 10.46 -13.58 -8.25
CA ALA A 66 10.40 -14.96 -8.75
C ALA A 66 9.08 -15.62 -8.38
N THR A 67 8.36 -16.15 -9.37
CA THR A 67 7.15 -16.93 -9.10
C THR A 67 7.48 -18.18 -8.29
N THR A 68 6.88 -18.30 -7.11
CA THR A 68 7.05 -19.45 -6.19
C THR A 68 5.90 -20.44 -6.29
N ARG A 69 4.69 -19.94 -6.57
CA ARG A 69 3.49 -20.76 -6.68
C ARG A 69 2.49 -20.13 -7.63
N ARG A 70 1.78 -20.97 -8.39
CA ARG A 70 0.60 -20.58 -9.15
C ARG A 70 -0.61 -21.37 -8.67
N THR A 71 -1.75 -20.71 -8.62
CA THR A 71 -3.02 -21.33 -8.23
C THR A 71 -4.14 -20.78 -9.10
N ARG A 72 -5.09 -21.64 -9.43
CA ARG A 72 -6.34 -21.25 -10.09
C ARG A 72 -7.51 -21.72 -9.24
N ASP A 73 -8.45 -20.83 -9.01
CA ASP A 73 -9.71 -21.11 -8.34
C ASP A 73 -10.85 -20.85 -9.33
N ASP A 74 -11.30 -21.93 -9.97
CA ASP A 74 -12.39 -21.89 -10.94
C ASP A 74 -13.74 -21.56 -10.28
N ALA A 75 -13.92 -21.83 -8.99
CA ALA A 75 -15.17 -21.48 -8.30
C ALA A 75 -15.22 -19.96 -8.05
N ALA A 76 -14.11 -19.35 -7.63
CA ALA A 76 -14.00 -17.90 -7.45
C ALA A 76 -13.83 -17.13 -8.78
N GLY A 77 -13.38 -17.80 -9.84
CA GLY A 77 -13.09 -17.19 -11.13
C GLY A 77 -11.81 -16.34 -11.08
N VAL A 78 -10.77 -16.83 -10.38
CA VAL A 78 -9.52 -16.10 -10.17
C VAL A 78 -8.31 -17.02 -10.34
N GLU A 79 -7.28 -16.52 -10.98
CA GLU A 79 -5.94 -17.11 -10.99
C GLU A 79 -4.93 -16.22 -10.28
N ARG A 80 -3.89 -16.82 -9.71
CA ARG A 80 -2.89 -16.13 -8.90
C ARG A 80 -1.49 -16.64 -9.15
N ALA A 81 -0.54 -15.72 -9.08
CA ALA A 81 0.88 -16.00 -8.94
C ALA A 81 1.36 -15.42 -7.61
N LEU A 82 1.93 -16.28 -6.76
CA LEU A 82 2.64 -15.90 -5.56
C LEU A 82 4.12 -15.81 -5.92
N MET A 83 4.78 -14.76 -5.46
CA MET A 83 6.13 -14.41 -5.90
C MET A 83 7.01 -14.01 -4.70
N ALA A 84 8.26 -14.46 -4.72
CA ALA A 84 9.30 -13.99 -3.83
C ALA A 84 9.76 -12.58 -4.24
N VAL A 85 9.96 -11.71 -3.27
CA VAL A 85 10.47 -10.35 -3.47
C VAL A 85 11.95 -10.31 -3.09
N PRO A 86 12.83 -9.70 -3.90
CA PRO A 86 14.24 -9.52 -3.55
C PRO A 86 14.42 -8.87 -2.17
N ASP A 87 15.35 -9.44 -1.39
CA ASP A 87 15.74 -8.97 -0.06
C ASP A 87 14.60 -8.73 0.95
N THR A 88 13.41 -9.28 0.68
CA THR A 88 12.23 -9.18 1.55
C THR A 88 11.64 -10.57 1.84
N PRO A 89 12.38 -11.47 2.52
CA PRO A 89 12.00 -12.88 2.69
C PRO A 89 10.75 -13.11 3.55
N ASP A 90 10.24 -12.05 4.19
CA ASP A 90 9.07 -12.11 5.06
C ASP A 90 7.77 -11.74 4.38
N ILE A 91 7.82 -11.13 3.19
CA ILE A 91 6.64 -10.67 2.46
C ILE A 91 6.65 -11.30 1.07
N GLU A 92 5.59 -12.06 0.77
CA GLU A 92 5.34 -12.53 -0.58
C GLU A 92 4.47 -11.53 -1.35
N TRP A 93 4.72 -11.40 -2.64
CA TRP A 93 3.87 -10.64 -3.55
C TRP A 93 2.86 -11.57 -4.21
N GLU A 94 1.57 -11.27 -4.10
CA GLU A 94 0.53 -12.02 -4.80
C GLU A 94 -0.06 -11.16 -5.91
N VAL A 95 0.05 -11.63 -7.14
CA VAL A 95 -0.66 -11.08 -8.30
C VAL A 95 -1.88 -11.94 -8.55
N ALA A 96 -3.04 -11.33 -8.70
CA ALA A 96 -4.29 -12.02 -9.02
C ALA A 96 -4.95 -11.41 -10.25
N ALA A 97 -5.48 -12.26 -11.13
CA ALA A 97 -6.25 -11.84 -12.30
C ALA A 97 -7.59 -12.60 -12.38
N PRO A 98 -8.66 -11.96 -12.88
CA PRO A 98 -9.94 -12.62 -13.09
C PRO A 98 -9.84 -13.59 -14.28
N THR A 99 -10.39 -14.79 -14.14
CA THR A 99 -10.50 -15.76 -15.25
C THR A 99 -11.86 -15.70 -15.95
N ARG A 100 -12.79 -14.88 -15.43
CA ARG A 100 -14.12 -14.65 -15.99
C ARG A 100 -14.70 -13.29 -15.57
N PRO A 101 -15.59 -12.69 -16.39
CA PRO A 101 -16.06 -11.33 -16.20
C PRO A 101 -17.02 -11.13 -15.01
N ASP A 102 -17.63 -12.18 -14.48
CA ASP A 102 -18.55 -12.12 -13.34
C ASP A 102 -17.85 -12.43 -11.99
N SER A 103 -16.53 -12.59 -11.99
CA SER A 103 -15.75 -12.81 -10.77
C SER A 103 -15.77 -11.57 -9.86
N TYR A 104 -15.53 -11.78 -8.56
CA TYR A 104 -15.43 -10.65 -7.63
C TYR A 104 -14.23 -9.74 -7.96
N LEU A 105 -13.15 -10.32 -8.48
CA LEU A 105 -11.93 -9.60 -8.80
C LEU A 105 -12.13 -8.73 -10.05
N GLN A 106 -12.89 -9.19 -11.04
CA GLN A 106 -13.29 -8.35 -12.16
C GLN A 106 -14.09 -7.14 -11.68
N ARG A 107 -15.08 -7.34 -10.79
CA ARG A 107 -15.85 -6.22 -10.21
C ARG A 107 -14.98 -5.21 -9.45
N PHE A 108 -13.91 -5.68 -8.78
CA PHE A 108 -12.95 -4.79 -8.13
C PHE A 108 -12.19 -3.94 -9.17
N ILE A 109 -11.68 -4.57 -10.22
CA ILE A 109 -10.92 -3.92 -11.31
C ILE A 109 -11.81 -2.92 -12.06
N ASP A 110 -13.08 -3.23 -12.27
CA ASP A 110 -14.05 -2.34 -12.93
C ASP A 110 -14.53 -1.20 -12.01
N GLY A 111 -14.21 -1.29 -10.71
CA GLY A 111 -14.54 -0.30 -9.70
C GLY A 111 -13.70 0.97 -9.78
N PRO A 112 -13.99 1.98 -8.94
CA PRO A 112 -13.30 3.27 -8.96
C PRO A 112 -11.81 3.17 -8.61
N LEU A 113 -11.40 2.12 -7.91
CA LEU A 113 -10.00 1.87 -7.57
C LEU A 113 -9.18 1.35 -8.75
N GLY A 114 -9.81 0.71 -9.74
CA GLY A 114 -9.10 0.08 -10.85
C GLY A 114 -8.24 -1.10 -10.42
N PRO A 115 -7.40 -1.64 -11.33
CA PRO A 115 -6.35 -2.57 -10.95
C PRO A 115 -5.31 -1.86 -10.06
N GLY A 116 -4.59 -2.62 -9.24
CA GLY A 116 -3.63 -2.09 -8.27
C GLY A 116 -3.61 -2.88 -6.96
N LEU A 117 -3.04 -2.26 -5.91
CA LEU A 117 -2.99 -2.85 -4.57
C LEU A 117 -4.40 -3.18 -4.08
N HIS A 118 -4.60 -4.44 -3.70
CA HIS A 118 -5.89 -4.99 -3.35
C HIS A 118 -5.99 -5.33 -1.86
N TYR A 119 -4.93 -5.88 -1.26
CA TYR A 119 -4.89 -6.15 0.18
C TYR A 119 -3.48 -6.26 0.75
N VAL A 120 -3.36 -6.17 2.07
CA VAL A 120 -2.23 -6.75 2.81
C VAL A 120 -2.72 -7.86 3.73
N ARG A 121 -1.91 -8.89 3.92
CA ARG A 121 -2.19 -9.97 4.88
C ARG A 121 -1.27 -9.88 6.08
N MET A 122 -1.87 -9.96 7.25
CA MET A 122 -1.23 -9.89 8.56
C MET A 122 -1.37 -11.24 9.27
N ARG A 123 -0.28 -11.69 9.89
CA ARG A 123 -0.24 -12.88 10.75
C ARG A 123 -0.42 -12.45 12.20
N VAL A 124 -1.31 -13.13 12.90
CA VAL A 124 -1.60 -12.92 14.33
C VAL A 124 -1.41 -14.24 15.10
N PRO A 125 -1.07 -14.18 16.40
CA PRO A 125 -0.88 -15.39 17.19
C PRO A 125 -2.19 -16.12 17.48
N SER A 126 -3.32 -15.43 17.40
CA SER A 126 -4.66 -15.98 17.58
C SER A 126 -5.65 -15.21 16.72
N LEU A 127 -6.34 -15.90 15.81
CA LEU A 127 -7.36 -15.27 14.97
C LEU A 127 -8.57 -14.83 15.79
N SER A 128 -9.00 -15.65 16.76
CA SER A 128 -10.14 -15.31 17.62
C SER A 128 -9.87 -14.06 18.45
N ALA A 129 -8.69 -13.95 19.06
CA ALA A 129 -8.31 -12.75 19.81
C ALA A 129 -8.24 -11.51 18.91
N ALA A 130 -7.67 -11.63 17.71
CA ALA A 130 -7.63 -10.53 16.75
C ALA A 130 -9.04 -10.08 16.32
N VAL A 131 -9.98 -11.01 16.12
CA VAL A 131 -11.39 -10.69 15.82
C VAL A 131 -12.05 -9.98 17.01
N GLU A 132 -11.79 -10.40 18.25
CA GLU A 132 -12.27 -9.69 19.44
C GLU A 132 -11.73 -8.26 19.56
N ASP A 133 -10.44 -8.07 19.27
CA ASP A 133 -9.81 -6.74 19.28
C ASP A 133 -10.42 -5.84 18.19
N LEU A 134 -10.67 -6.38 16.99
CA LEU A 134 -11.37 -5.65 15.93
C LEU A 134 -12.79 -5.24 16.34
N ARG A 135 -13.55 -6.16 16.93
CA ARG A 135 -14.91 -5.87 17.42
C ARG A 135 -14.90 -4.82 18.52
N ALA A 136 -13.92 -4.87 19.42
CA ALA A 136 -13.73 -3.84 20.44
C ALA A 136 -13.38 -2.47 19.83
N ALA A 137 -12.74 -2.44 18.66
CA ALA A 137 -12.49 -1.24 17.87
C ALA A 137 -13.68 -0.84 16.97
N GLY A 138 -14.84 -1.52 17.07
CA GLY A 138 -16.03 -1.24 16.28
C GLY A 138 -15.99 -1.75 14.84
N ILE A 139 -15.09 -2.70 14.54
CA ILE A 139 -14.91 -3.29 13.21
C ILE A 139 -15.43 -4.72 13.25
N GLU A 140 -16.40 -5.04 12.40
CA GLU A 140 -16.90 -6.41 12.24
C GLU A 140 -16.20 -7.10 11.05
N PRO A 141 -15.21 -7.98 11.27
CA PRO A 141 -14.57 -8.69 10.20
C PRO A 141 -15.45 -9.82 9.65
N ARG A 142 -15.29 -10.13 8.37
CA ARG A 142 -15.88 -11.30 7.72
C ARG A 142 -14.91 -12.48 7.79
N SER A 143 -15.34 -13.61 8.32
CA SER A 143 -14.55 -14.85 8.23
C SER A 143 -14.59 -15.42 6.81
N GLU A 144 -13.45 -15.89 6.33
CA GLU A 144 -13.29 -16.64 5.09
C GLU A 144 -12.45 -17.88 5.39
N GLN A 145 -12.89 -19.04 4.90
CA GLN A 145 -12.06 -20.24 4.84
C GLN A 145 -11.38 -20.25 3.48
N ALA A 146 -10.11 -19.86 3.46
CA ALA A 146 -9.24 -20.03 2.31
C ALA A 146 -8.53 -21.39 2.43
N GLY A 147 -8.30 -22.12 1.34
CA GLY A 147 -7.54 -23.38 1.40
C GLY A 147 -8.34 -24.61 0.98
N THR A 148 -7.72 -25.79 1.11
CA THR A 148 -8.34 -27.05 0.72
C THR A 148 -9.11 -27.66 1.91
N PRO A 149 -10.08 -28.55 1.68
CA PRO A 149 -10.71 -29.32 2.76
C PRO A 149 -9.69 -30.03 3.68
N GLU A 150 -8.53 -30.40 3.13
CA GLU A 150 -7.43 -31.08 3.82
C GLU A 150 -6.50 -30.13 4.60
N ARG A 151 -6.47 -28.84 4.23
CA ARG A 151 -5.69 -27.78 4.89
C ARG A 151 -6.50 -26.48 4.92
N PRO A 152 -7.56 -26.41 5.73
CA PRO A 152 -8.35 -25.20 5.88
C PRO A 152 -7.47 -24.11 6.50
N VAL A 153 -7.50 -22.93 5.89
CA VAL A 153 -6.87 -21.71 6.41
C VAL A 153 -7.99 -20.76 6.80
N GLU A 154 -8.05 -20.47 8.08
CA GLU A 154 -8.98 -19.46 8.57
C GLU A 154 -8.35 -18.07 8.44
N GLU A 155 -9.05 -17.20 7.71
CA GLU A 155 -8.73 -15.79 7.60
C GLU A 155 -9.95 -14.94 8.00
N ALA A 156 -9.69 -13.77 8.56
CA ALA A 156 -10.68 -12.73 8.79
C ALA A 156 -10.37 -11.54 7.89
N LEU A 157 -11.38 -11.03 7.19
CA LEU A 157 -11.26 -9.94 6.24
C LEU A 157 -11.97 -8.71 6.78
N MET A 158 -11.31 -7.57 6.66
CA MET A 158 -11.89 -6.28 6.97
C MET A 158 -11.54 -5.27 5.89
N HIS A 159 -12.38 -4.26 5.74
CA HIS A 159 -12.06 -3.07 4.96
C HIS A 159 -11.85 -1.91 5.94
N GLY A 160 -10.84 -1.11 5.69
CA GLY A 160 -10.54 0.09 6.48
C GLY A 160 -10.06 1.18 5.54
N HIS A 161 -10.76 2.33 5.56
CA HIS A 161 -10.40 3.51 4.77
C HIS A 161 -10.13 3.21 3.28
N GLY A 162 -10.95 2.35 2.67
CA GLY A 162 -10.84 2.03 1.24
C GLY A 162 -9.76 1.01 0.87
N PHE A 163 -9.19 0.31 1.85
CA PHE A 163 -8.26 -0.80 1.63
C PHE A 163 -8.65 -2.06 2.40
N GLN A 164 -8.33 -3.23 1.85
CA GLN A 164 -8.64 -4.52 2.48
C GLN A 164 -7.45 -5.03 3.31
N PHE A 165 -7.74 -5.53 4.51
CA PHE A 165 -6.80 -6.22 5.37
C PHE A 165 -7.27 -7.65 5.58
N ARG A 166 -6.37 -8.61 5.38
CA ARG A 166 -6.60 -10.02 5.65
C ARG A 166 -5.83 -10.41 6.90
N ILE A 167 -6.48 -11.04 7.86
CA ILE A 167 -5.91 -11.40 9.15
C ILE A 167 -5.91 -12.91 9.23
N ARG A 168 -4.74 -13.48 9.42
CA ARG A 168 -4.56 -14.92 9.43
C ARG A 168 -4.01 -15.36 10.78
N GLY A 169 -4.70 -16.32 11.38
CA GLY A 169 -4.28 -16.92 12.64
C GLY A 169 -2.98 -17.73 12.53
N PRO A 170 -2.63 -18.45 13.61
CA PRO A 170 -1.50 -19.38 13.62
C PRO A 170 -1.84 -20.61 12.77
N GLY A 171 -1.84 -20.46 11.44
CA GLY A 171 -1.82 -21.60 10.52
C GLY A 171 -0.44 -22.26 10.51
N GLY A 172 -0.37 -23.52 10.08
CA GLY A 172 0.89 -24.23 9.86
C GLY A 172 1.90 -23.43 9.01
N PRO A 173 3.20 -23.75 9.07
CA PRO A 173 4.21 -23.00 8.37
C PRO A 173 3.90 -22.98 6.87
N GLU A 174 3.59 -21.79 6.33
CA GLU A 174 3.79 -21.58 4.91
C GLU A 174 5.30 -21.54 4.70
N PRO A 175 5.84 -22.38 3.81
CA PRO A 175 7.26 -22.31 3.47
C PRO A 175 7.56 -20.86 3.10
N ARG A 176 8.52 -20.23 3.78
CA ARG A 176 9.07 -18.98 3.28
C ARG A 176 9.62 -19.28 1.90
N SER A 177 9.26 -18.47 0.92
CA SER A 177 9.95 -18.50 -0.36
C SER A 177 11.44 -18.21 -0.11
N GLY A 178 12.31 -19.05 -0.67
CA GLY A 178 13.74 -18.71 -0.73
C GLY A 178 13.94 -17.41 -1.50
N PRO A 179 15.11 -16.76 -1.34
CA PRO A 179 15.39 -15.54 -2.09
C PRO A 179 15.27 -15.82 -3.60
N PRO A 180 14.71 -14.89 -4.38
CA PRO A 180 14.71 -15.03 -5.83
C PRO A 180 16.16 -15.08 -6.34
N PRO A 181 16.44 -15.80 -7.44
CA PRO A 181 17.76 -15.77 -8.06
C PRO A 181 18.06 -14.34 -8.54
N ALA A 182 19.33 -13.92 -8.41
CA ALA A 182 19.77 -12.64 -8.94
C ALA A 182 19.48 -12.56 -10.45
N ARG A 183 18.99 -11.40 -10.91
CA ARG A 183 18.72 -11.14 -12.32
C ARG A 183 19.46 -9.91 -12.80
N GLU A 184 20.24 -10.11 -13.85
CA GLU A 184 20.87 -9.01 -14.58
C GLU A 184 19.79 -8.17 -15.28
N GLY A 185 19.94 -6.85 -15.24
CA GLY A 185 18.98 -5.92 -15.82
C GLY A 185 17.74 -5.63 -14.97
N ALA A 186 17.62 -6.21 -13.76
CA ALA A 186 16.60 -5.83 -12.79
C ALA A 186 17.00 -4.56 -12.01
N VAL A 187 16.02 -3.89 -11.41
CA VAL A 187 16.24 -2.63 -10.64
C VAL A 187 17.02 -2.80 -9.33
N GLY A 188 17.32 -4.04 -8.92
CA GLY A 188 18.13 -4.32 -7.73
C GLY A 188 17.45 -3.92 -6.41
N ILE A 189 16.23 -4.42 -6.18
CA ILE A 189 15.46 -4.12 -4.95
C ILE A 189 16.16 -4.70 -3.73
N THR A 190 16.30 -3.88 -2.70
CA THR A 190 16.89 -4.25 -1.40
C THR A 190 15.88 -4.28 -0.26
N ALA A 191 14.71 -3.67 -0.44
CA ALA A 191 13.59 -3.73 0.49
C ALA A 191 12.29 -3.20 -0.12
N ILE A 192 11.15 -3.62 0.42
CA ILE A 192 9.92 -2.81 0.37
C ILE A 192 10.00 -1.77 1.49
N ASP A 193 9.94 -0.48 1.17
CA ASP A 193 10.08 0.58 2.17
C ASP A 193 8.76 0.96 2.84
N HIS A 194 7.77 1.36 2.04
CA HIS A 194 6.48 1.80 2.55
C HIS A 194 5.31 1.64 1.57
N LEU A 195 4.10 1.70 2.13
CA LEU A 195 2.86 1.91 1.38
C LEU A 195 2.30 3.30 1.66
N GLY A 196 2.03 4.07 0.62
CA GLY A 196 1.33 5.34 0.72
C GLY A 196 -0.19 5.12 0.72
N HIS A 197 -0.89 5.67 1.72
CA HIS A 197 -2.33 5.60 1.86
C HIS A 197 -2.92 7.01 1.86
N ALA A 198 -3.60 7.37 0.77
CA ALA A 198 -4.28 8.66 0.65
C ALA A 198 -5.60 8.66 1.43
N HIS A 199 -5.83 9.69 2.23
CA HIS A 199 -7.05 9.89 3.01
C HIS A 199 -7.42 11.38 3.10
N GLY A 200 -8.70 11.66 3.35
CA GLY A 200 -9.20 13.02 3.54
C GLY A 200 -8.71 13.68 4.83
N ASP A 201 -8.08 12.93 5.74
CA ASP A 201 -7.51 13.39 7.00
C ASP A 201 -6.39 12.41 7.43
N CYS A 202 -5.14 12.87 7.42
CA CYS A 202 -4.00 12.01 7.78
C CYS A 202 -3.94 11.71 9.29
N ASP A 203 -4.45 12.59 10.16
CA ASP A 203 -4.42 12.42 11.61
C ASP A 203 -5.48 11.40 12.05
N GLU A 204 -6.66 11.43 11.42
CA GLU A 204 -7.69 10.41 11.57
C GLU A 204 -7.15 9.03 11.17
N LEU A 205 -6.55 8.93 9.98
CA LEU A 205 -6.03 7.68 9.44
C LEU A 205 -4.88 7.14 10.30
N ALA A 206 -3.93 7.99 10.70
CA ALA A 206 -2.85 7.62 11.62
C ALA A 206 -3.40 7.19 12.99
N GLY A 207 -4.48 7.83 13.46
CA GLY A 207 -5.20 7.44 14.67
C GLY A 207 -5.83 6.06 14.59
N TRP A 208 -6.43 5.76 13.44
CA TRP A 208 -6.99 4.45 13.18
C TRP A 208 -5.90 3.36 13.15
N TYR A 209 -4.78 3.60 12.45
CA TYR A 209 -3.65 2.67 12.43
C TYR A 209 -3.04 2.41 13.81
N ARG A 210 -2.94 3.44 14.65
CA ARG A 210 -2.52 3.32 16.06
C ARG A 210 -3.46 2.43 16.86
N ARG A 211 -4.76 2.69 16.80
CA ARG A 211 -5.77 1.97 17.60
C ARG A 211 -5.98 0.53 17.15
N VAL A 212 -5.96 0.28 15.84
CA VAL A 212 -6.30 -1.05 15.30
C VAL A 212 -5.09 -1.96 15.27
N PHE A 213 -3.95 -1.47 14.75
CA PHE A 213 -2.78 -2.30 14.46
C PHE A 213 -1.56 -1.97 15.34
N GLY A 214 -1.69 -1.04 16.29
CA GLY A 214 -0.59 -0.66 17.19
C GLY A 214 0.57 0.03 16.48
N MET A 215 0.36 0.62 15.30
CA MET A 215 1.42 1.32 14.56
C MET A 215 1.87 2.57 15.31
N ARG A 216 3.14 2.97 15.14
CA ARG A 216 3.70 4.17 15.78
C ARG A 216 4.00 5.24 14.74
N SER A 217 3.72 6.51 15.04
CA SER A 217 4.16 7.62 14.19
C SER A 217 5.65 7.87 14.39
N LEU A 218 6.39 8.00 13.28
CA LEU A 218 7.81 8.35 13.27
C LEU A 218 8.04 9.84 13.03
N GLY A 219 7.16 10.49 12.27
CA GLY A 219 7.30 11.89 11.91
C GLY A 219 6.15 12.39 11.05
N ARG A 220 6.11 13.71 10.89
CA ARG A 220 5.16 14.42 10.03
C ARG A 220 5.93 15.27 9.03
N VAL A 221 5.51 15.20 7.78
CA VAL A 221 6.04 15.99 6.68
C VAL A 221 4.92 16.87 6.16
N THR A 222 5.21 18.16 5.93
CA THR A 222 4.27 19.09 5.31
C THR A 222 4.96 19.78 4.16
N THR A 223 4.43 19.58 2.95
CA THR A 223 4.90 20.21 1.73
C THR A 223 3.82 21.14 1.17
N SER A 224 4.11 21.84 0.08
CA SER A 224 3.09 22.59 -0.66
C SER A 224 2.07 21.69 -1.36
N GLU A 225 2.35 20.40 -1.55
CA GLU A 225 1.45 19.48 -2.25
C GLU A 225 0.68 18.56 -1.31
N PHE A 226 1.24 18.17 -0.16
CA PHE A 226 0.61 17.24 0.75
C PHE A 226 1.10 17.38 2.20
N VAL A 227 0.30 16.84 3.10
CA VAL A 227 0.67 16.55 4.48
C VAL A 227 0.74 15.04 4.65
N GLN A 228 1.78 14.56 5.31
CA GLN A 228 2.06 13.15 5.47
C GLN A 228 2.44 12.84 6.91
N VAL A 229 1.99 11.68 7.41
CA VAL A 229 2.48 11.11 8.67
C VAL A 229 3.08 9.74 8.35
N VAL A 230 4.36 9.58 8.69
CA VAL A 230 5.06 8.30 8.53
C VAL A 230 4.74 7.43 9.74
N MET A 231 4.26 6.24 9.49
CA MET A 231 3.81 5.24 10.46
C MET A 231 4.68 4.00 10.33
N GLU A 232 5.15 3.45 11.43
CA GLU A 232 5.87 2.18 11.48
C GLU A 232 4.95 1.09 12.02
N THR A 233 4.93 -0.06 11.34
CA THR A 233 4.25 -1.26 11.83
C THR A 233 4.77 -1.65 13.22
N ALA A 234 3.92 -2.27 14.05
CA ALA A 234 4.32 -2.72 15.38
C ALA A 234 5.52 -3.69 15.37
N THR A 235 5.74 -4.35 14.22
CA THR A 235 6.83 -5.30 13.98
C THR A 235 8.11 -4.64 13.44
N GLY A 236 8.06 -3.37 13.03
CA GLY A 236 9.17 -2.67 12.37
C GLY A 236 9.47 -3.14 10.95
N GLN A 237 8.63 -4.02 10.39
CA GLN A 237 8.89 -4.68 9.10
C GLN A 237 8.67 -3.77 7.90
N LEU A 238 7.67 -2.89 7.96
CA LEU A 238 7.23 -2.04 6.87
C LEU A 238 6.66 -0.73 7.41
N ARG A 239 6.67 0.32 6.60
CA ARG A 239 6.11 1.63 6.93
C ARG A 239 4.87 1.96 6.11
N TRP A 240 4.05 2.85 6.66
CA TRP A 240 2.88 3.44 6.03
C TRP A 240 3.07 4.94 5.98
N GLU A 241 2.57 5.55 4.91
CA GLU A 241 2.53 6.99 4.80
C GLU A 241 1.09 7.41 4.64
N THR A 242 0.51 7.98 5.69
CA THR A 242 -0.86 8.51 5.60
C THR A 242 -0.78 9.88 4.94
N MET A 243 -1.33 10.03 3.75
CA MET A 243 -1.24 11.23 2.94
C MET A 243 -2.56 11.99 2.93
N HIS A 244 -2.50 13.30 3.10
CA HIS A 244 -3.61 14.24 3.03
C HIS A 244 -3.29 15.37 2.05
N PRO A 245 -4.26 15.86 1.25
CA PRO A 245 -4.04 17.00 0.36
C PRO A 245 -3.61 18.26 1.13
N ALA A 246 -2.59 18.98 0.64
CA ALA A 246 -2.30 20.31 1.20
C ALA A 246 -3.38 21.34 0.83
N ASP A 247 -3.96 21.19 -0.36
CA ASP A 247 -5.09 21.96 -0.86
C ASP A 247 -5.92 21.17 -1.89
N ASP A 248 -7.04 21.75 -2.34
CA ASP A 248 -7.98 21.15 -3.30
C ASP A 248 -7.40 20.98 -4.72
N ALA A 249 -6.28 21.62 -5.05
CA ALA A 249 -5.61 21.50 -6.35
C ALA A 249 -4.51 20.43 -6.38
N SER A 250 -4.08 19.95 -5.21
CA SER A 250 -3.02 18.95 -5.05
C SER A 250 -3.28 17.65 -5.83
N PHE A 251 -2.22 16.89 -6.12
CA PHE A 251 -2.39 15.57 -6.75
C PHE A 251 -3.13 14.59 -5.84
N VAL A 252 -2.99 14.71 -4.52
CA VAL A 252 -3.71 13.88 -3.54
C VAL A 252 -5.21 14.19 -3.56
N ALA A 253 -5.60 15.47 -3.61
CA ALA A 253 -7.02 15.86 -3.74
C ALA A 253 -7.65 15.25 -5.00
N ARG A 254 -6.98 15.42 -6.14
CA ARG A 254 -7.40 14.84 -7.43
C ARG A 254 -7.46 13.31 -7.40
N PHE A 255 -6.59 12.64 -6.65
CA PHE A 255 -6.64 11.19 -6.45
C PHE A 255 -7.90 10.80 -5.66
N LEU A 256 -8.14 11.45 -4.52
CA LEU A 256 -9.28 11.19 -3.65
C LEU A 256 -10.62 11.46 -4.34
N GLU A 257 -10.73 12.51 -5.15
CA GLU A 257 -11.93 12.80 -5.95
C GLU A 257 -12.28 11.66 -6.91
N ARG A 258 -11.27 11.00 -7.48
CA ARG A 258 -11.48 9.92 -8.47
C ARG A 258 -11.67 8.56 -7.83
N ARG A 259 -10.92 8.27 -6.76
CA ARG A 259 -10.79 6.91 -6.20
C ARG A 259 -11.34 6.77 -4.79
N GLY A 260 -11.59 7.89 -4.10
CA GLY A 260 -11.78 7.89 -2.66
C GLY A 260 -10.48 7.57 -1.91
N PRO A 261 -10.55 7.40 -0.58
CA PRO A 261 -9.42 6.90 0.21
C PRO A 261 -8.96 5.53 -0.29
N ALA A 262 -7.65 5.35 -0.46
CA ALA A 262 -7.05 4.10 -0.95
C ALA A 262 -5.52 4.12 -0.86
N MET A 263 -4.90 2.95 -1.03
CA MET A 263 -3.45 2.86 -1.27
C MET A 263 -3.09 3.59 -2.58
N HIS A 264 -2.26 4.62 -2.44
CA HIS A 264 -1.81 5.49 -3.52
C HIS A 264 -0.60 4.90 -4.24
N HIS A 265 0.38 4.41 -3.48
CA HIS A 265 1.66 3.96 -4.02
C HIS A 265 2.35 2.93 -3.13
N ILE A 266 3.35 2.27 -3.70
CA ILE A 266 4.31 1.43 -2.99
C ILE A 266 5.72 1.88 -3.34
N ALA A 267 6.60 1.89 -2.34
CA ALA A 267 8.00 2.24 -2.52
C ALA A 267 8.91 1.03 -2.32
N PHE A 268 9.90 0.91 -3.21
CA PHE A 268 10.99 -0.06 -3.10
C PHE A 268 12.32 0.68 -2.96
N LYS A 269 13.15 0.19 -2.04
CA LYS A 269 14.56 0.59 -2.02
C LYS A 269 15.30 -0.14 -3.12
N VAL A 270 16.18 0.58 -3.81
CA VAL A 270 17.09 0.01 -4.81
C VAL A 270 18.53 0.13 -4.34
N ALA A 271 19.38 -0.81 -4.76
CA ALA A 271 20.79 -0.85 -4.38
C ALA A 271 21.58 0.31 -4.98
N GLU A 272 21.31 0.64 -6.25
CA GLU A 272 22.02 1.65 -7.02
C GLU A 272 21.06 2.41 -7.93
N TRP A 273 21.01 3.74 -7.80
CA TRP A 273 20.05 4.58 -8.50
C TRP A 273 20.19 4.50 -10.03
N ASP A 274 21.40 4.76 -10.55
CA ASP A 274 21.64 4.82 -12.00
C ASP A 274 21.41 3.45 -12.68
N ALA A 275 21.70 2.35 -11.97
CA ALA A 275 21.42 1.01 -12.44
C ALA A 275 19.91 0.73 -12.51
N ALA A 276 19.16 1.15 -11.48
CA ALA A 276 17.70 1.02 -11.46
C ALA A 276 17.02 1.83 -12.57
N VAL A 277 17.48 3.07 -12.81
CA VAL A 277 17.00 3.90 -13.93
C VAL A 277 17.33 3.24 -15.26
N SER A 278 18.57 2.77 -15.45
CA SER A 278 18.99 2.07 -16.68
C SER A 278 18.17 0.81 -16.95
N ALA A 279 17.87 0.02 -15.91
CA ALA A 279 16.99 -1.13 -15.99
C ALA A 279 15.58 -0.74 -16.44
N CYS A 280 14.99 0.32 -15.86
CA CYS A 280 13.70 0.83 -16.30
C CYS A 280 13.69 1.19 -17.79
N VAL A 281 14.70 1.94 -18.25
CA VAL A 281 14.83 2.35 -19.66
C VAL A 281 14.97 1.14 -20.58
N ALA A 282 15.79 0.15 -20.22
CA ALA A 282 15.98 -1.07 -20.99
C ALA A 282 14.68 -1.88 -21.14
N HIS A 283 13.81 -1.82 -20.14
CA HIS A 283 12.47 -2.42 -20.17
C HIS A 283 11.40 -1.54 -20.83
N GLY A 284 11.77 -0.37 -21.37
CA GLY A 284 10.84 0.56 -22.04
C GLY A 284 10.00 1.41 -21.09
N LEU A 285 10.40 1.49 -19.82
CA LEU A 285 9.80 2.37 -18.81
C LEU A 285 10.65 3.63 -18.64
N GLN A 286 10.04 4.71 -18.18
CA GLN A 286 10.72 5.97 -17.91
C GLN A 286 10.31 6.44 -16.51
N PRO A 287 11.24 6.44 -15.53
CA PRO A 287 11.03 7.14 -14.27
C PRO A 287 10.62 8.59 -14.52
N PHE A 288 9.79 9.13 -13.63
CA PHE A 288 9.38 10.52 -13.67
C PHE A 288 9.39 11.12 -12.27
N ARG A 289 9.43 12.46 -12.20
CA ARG A 289 9.61 13.22 -10.94
C ARG A 289 10.83 12.72 -10.17
N GLU A 290 11.92 12.52 -10.90
CA GLU A 290 13.19 12.17 -10.29
C GLU A 290 13.70 13.34 -9.46
N SER A 291 14.08 13.07 -8.22
CA SER A 291 14.69 14.05 -7.34
C SER A 291 15.95 13.46 -6.72
N THR A 292 16.92 14.32 -6.44
CA THR A 292 18.13 13.95 -5.70
C THR A 292 18.39 15.00 -4.63
N GLY A 293 19.04 14.57 -3.56
CA GLY A 293 19.40 15.47 -2.48
C GLY A 293 20.49 14.90 -1.59
N ALA A 294 20.81 15.65 -0.54
CA ALA A 294 21.71 15.22 0.51
C ALA A 294 21.16 15.65 1.88
N THR A 295 21.47 14.87 2.92
CA THR A 295 21.25 15.28 4.31
C THR A 295 22.26 16.35 4.73
N ASP A 296 22.01 17.00 5.88
CA ASP A 296 22.92 18.03 6.44
C ASP A 296 24.36 17.54 6.62
N ASP A 297 24.54 16.25 6.90
CA ASP A 297 25.84 15.60 7.04
C ASP A 297 26.37 14.99 5.74
N GLY A 298 25.78 15.37 4.60
CA GLY A 298 26.29 15.13 3.25
C GLY A 298 25.91 13.80 2.61
N ALA A 299 25.07 12.97 3.26
CA ALA A 299 24.69 11.67 2.72
C ALA A 299 23.61 11.82 1.63
N ARG A 300 23.86 11.21 0.47
CA ARG A 300 23.04 11.40 -0.73
C ARG A 300 21.83 10.48 -0.76
N TRP A 301 20.79 10.94 -1.45
CA TRP A 301 19.60 10.16 -1.76
C TRP A 301 19.05 10.53 -3.14
N ALA A 302 18.27 9.61 -3.70
CA ALA A 302 17.55 9.81 -4.95
C ALA A 302 16.20 9.10 -4.88
N ASP A 303 15.19 9.67 -5.53
CA ASP A 303 13.88 9.05 -5.65
C ASP A 303 13.25 9.35 -7.01
N GLY A 304 12.23 8.57 -7.37
CA GLY A 304 11.48 8.76 -8.61
C GLY A 304 10.38 7.72 -8.75
N PHE A 305 9.48 7.96 -9.70
CA PHE A 305 8.23 7.23 -9.80
C PHE A 305 8.04 6.55 -11.16
N ILE A 306 7.29 5.45 -11.17
CA ILE A 306 6.82 4.77 -12.39
C ILE A 306 5.29 4.83 -12.43
N HIS A 307 4.76 5.28 -13.56
CA HIS A 307 3.34 5.59 -13.69
C HIS A 307 2.47 4.31 -13.60
N PRO A 308 1.30 4.34 -12.93
CA PRO A 308 0.41 3.18 -12.75
C PRO A 308 0.06 2.40 -14.02
N ARG A 309 0.00 3.09 -15.16
CA ARG A 309 -0.25 2.49 -16.48
C ARG A 309 0.82 1.48 -16.91
N GLN A 310 2.04 1.59 -16.38
CA GLN A 310 3.17 0.74 -16.71
C GLN A 310 3.41 -0.37 -15.68
N THR A 311 2.75 -0.28 -14.52
CA THR A 311 2.96 -1.13 -13.33
C THR A 311 1.69 -1.84 -12.89
N GLY A 312 0.74 -2.06 -13.80
CA GLY A 312 -0.49 -2.81 -13.51
C GLY A 312 -1.48 -2.09 -12.60
N GLY A 313 -1.41 -0.77 -12.47
CA GLY A 313 -2.42 0.05 -11.79
C GLY A 313 -2.00 0.67 -10.46
N VAL A 314 -0.79 0.38 -9.97
CA VAL A 314 -0.21 0.99 -8.76
C VAL A 314 0.92 1.96 -9.10
N LEU A 315 0.97 3.13 -8.46
CA LEU A 315 2.13 4.02 -8.58
C LEU A 315 3.30 3.39 -7.82
N VAL A 316 4.44 3.21 -8.48
CA VAL A 316 5.65 2.67 -7.84
C VAL A 316 6.63 3.81 -7.63
N GLN A 317 7.19 3.91 -6.43
CA GLN A 317 8.35 4.75 -6.14
C GLN A 317 9.59 3.87 -6.02
N PHE A 318 10.70 4.32 -6.60
CA PHE A 318 12.03 3.84 -6.27
C PHE A 318 12.72 4.87 -5.41
N PHE A 319 13.43 4.38 -4.39
CA PHE A 319 14.22 5.20 -3.49
C PHE A 319 15.60 4.60 -3.32
N TRP A 320 16.63 5.44 -3.36
CA TRP A 320 18.00 5.08 -3.07
C TRP A 320 18.55 6.00 -1.98
N GLU A 321 19.30 5.42 -1.05
CA GLU A 321 20.01 6.14 0.00
C GLU A 321 21.45 5.62 0.08
N GLU A 322 22.42 6.54 0.16
CA GLU A 322 23.85 6.20 0.26
C GLU A 322 24.17 5.40 1.52
N ARG A 323 23.36 5.57 2.58
CA ARG A 323 23.44 4.78 3.81
C ARG A 323 22.07 4.71 4.49
N PRO A 324 21.84 3.69 5.34
CA PRO A 324 20.53 3.48 5.94
C PRO A 324 19.97 4.65 6.75
N GLY A 325 18.67 4.89 6.59
CA GLY A 325 17.86 5.76 7.46
C GLY A 325 17.80 7.22 7.02
N ILE A 326 18.21 7.55 5.80
CA ILE A 326 18.03 8.89 5.22
C ILE A 326 16.53 9.18 5.04
N TRP A 327 15.74 8.18 4.64
CA TRP A 327 14.27 8.30 4.61
C TRP A 327 13.72 8.61 6.00
N GLY A 328 13.01 9.74 6.13
CA GLY A 328 12.51 10.28 7.40
C GLY A 328 13.42 11.29 8.11
N ARG A 329 14.63 11.55 7.58
CA ARG A 329 15.52 12.66 8.02
C ARG A 329 15.59 13.81 7.01
N THR A 330 15.07 13.63 5.81
CA THR A 330 15.18 14.56 4.66
C THR A 330 13.96 15.44 4.44
N SER A 331 13.05 15.48 5.42
CA SER A 331 11.73 16.09 5.32
C SER A 331 11.43 17.02 6.48
#